data_AF-A0AAW7ML72-F1
#
_entry.id   AF-A0AAW7ML72-F1
#
_cell.length_a   1.000
_cell.length_b   1.000
_cell.length_c   1.000
_cell.angle_alpha   90.00
_cell.angle_beta   90.00
_cell.angle_gamma   90.00
#
_symmetry.space_group_name_H-M   'P 1'
#
loop_
_entity.id
_entity.type
_entity.pdbx_description
1 polymer ?
#
loop_
_entity_poly.entity_id
_entity_poly.type
_entity_poly.pdbx_seq_one_letter_code
_entity_poly.pdbx_strand_id
1 'polypeptide(L)'
;MSIITTDSGLQYDDLQVGDGAEAMPGQTVTVHYTGWLTDGKKFDSSKDRNDPFAFVLGGGMVIRGWDEGVAGMKVGGKRKLVIPPELGYGARGAGGVIPPNATLVFEVELLDV
;
A
#
# COMPACT_ATOMS: atom_id res chain seq x y z
N MET A 1 10.14 -13.53 8.96
CA MET A 1 9.68 -12.78 7.77
C MET A 1 9.02 -13.79 6.87
N SER A 2 7.70 -13.69 6.76
CA SER A 2 6.88 -14.64 6.01
C SER A 2 6.09 -13.81 5.02
N ILE A 3 6.55 -13.78 3.77
CA ILE A 3 5.81 -13.12 2.70
C ILE A 3 4.54 -13.94 2.46
N ILE A 4 3.39 -13.29 2.60
CA ILE A 4 2.09 -13.84 2.26
C ILE A 4 1.79 -13.43 0.82
N THR A 5 1.43 -14.40 -0.02
CA THR A 5 0.93 -14.15 -1.39
C THR A 5 -0.55 -14.47 -1.40
N THR A 6 -1.38 -13.53 -1.84
CA THR A 6 -2.83 -13.72 -1.97
C THR A 6 -3.18 -14.29 -3.35
N ASP A 7 -4.43 -14.71 -3.54
CA ASP A 7 -4.93 -15.24 -4.81
C ASP A 7 -4.87 -14.21 -5.96
N SER A 8 -4.87 -12.91 -5.64
CA SER A 8 -4.76 -11.83 -6.63
C SER A 8 -3.32 -11.61 -7.11
N GLY A 9 -2.34 -12.28 -6.49
CA GLY A 9 -0.92 -12.09 -6.74
C GLY A 9 -0.29 -10.95 -5.94
N LEU A 10 -1.06 -10.24 -5.11
CA LEU A 10 -0.49 -9.31 -4.13
C LEU A 10 0.39 -10.09 -3.16
N GLN A 11 1.55 -9.52 -2.84
CA GLN A 11 2.40 -10.03 -1.77
C GLN A 11 2.54 -8.99 -0.67
N TYR A 12 2.56 -9.44 0.58
CA TYR A 12 2.85 -8.55 1.70
C TYR A 12 3.65 -9.23 2.81
N ASP A 13 4.36 -8.41 3.58
CA ASP A 13 5.10 -8.81 4.78
C ASP A 13 4.83 -7.78 5.88
N ASP A 14 4.37 -8.24 7.03
CA ASP A 14 4.19 -7.39 8.21
C ASP A 14 5.56 -7.14 8.85
N LEU A 15 6.13 -5.98 8.56
CA LEU A 15 7.39 -5.52 9.15
C LEU A 15 7.22 -5.23 10.65
N GLN A 16 6.04 -4.76 11.02
CA GLN A 16 5.60 -4.54 12.38
C GLN A 16 4.09 -4.79 12.47
N VAL A 17 3.68 -5.66 13.38
CA VAL A 17 2.26 -5.86 13.67
C VAL A 17 1.81 -4.82 14.69
N GLY A 18 0.77 -4.04 14.34
CA GLY A 18 0.18 -3.05 15.24
C GLY A 18 -0.61 -3.70 16.38
N ASP A 19 -0.85 -2.93 17.43
CA ASP A 19 -1.61 -3.34 18.62
C ASP A 19 -2.97 -2.63 18.74
N GLY A 20 -3.23 -1.63 17.88
CA GLY A 20 -4.48 -0.88 17.87
C GLY A 20 -5.61 -1.55 17.08
N ALA A 21 -6.60 -0.73 16.71
CA ALA A 21 -7.78 -1.17 15.97
C ALA A 21 -7.40 -1.71 14.58
N GLU A 22 -8.16 -2.70 14.12
CA GLU A 22 -7.96 -3.34 12.83
C GLU A 22 -8.69 -2.57 11.72
N ALA A 23 -8.01 -2.36 10.59
CA ALA A 23 -8.55 -1.72 9.40
C ALA A 23 -9.48 -2.67 8.63
N MET A 24 -10.75 -2.30 8.57
CA MET A 24 -11.82 -3.04 7.91
C MET A 24 -12.36 -2.27 6.69
N PRO A 25 -12.79 -2.98 5.62
CA PRO A 25 -13.46 -2.34 4.48
C PRO A 25 -14.63 -1.45 4.91
N GLY A 26 -14.72 -0.25 4.32
CA GLY A 26 -15.72 0.78 4.65
C GLY A 26 -15.25 1.82 5.66
N GLN A 27 -14.13 1.59 6.37
CA GLN A 27 -13.53 2.59 7.26
C GLN A 27 -12.68 3.61 6.49
N THR A 28 -12.55 4.80 7.06
CA THR A 28 -11.60 5.81 6.58
C THR A 28 -10.29 5.60 7.32
N VAL A 29 -9.29 5.09 6.62
CA VAL A 29 -7.99 4.80 7.21
C VAL A 29 -7.02 5.93 6.92
N THR A 30 -6.13 6.23 7.86
CA THR A 30 -5.05 7.22 7.69
C THR A 30 -3.72 6.50 7.73
N VAL A 31 -2.87 6.72 6.72
CA VAL A 31 -1.59 6.04 6.60
C VAL A 31 -0.45 6.99 6.28
N HIS A 32 0.74 6.60 6.73
CA HIS A 32 1.97 7.00 6.06
C HIS A 32 2.41 5.92 5.10
N TYR A 33 2.96 6.33 3.96
CA TYR A 33 3.56 5.44 2.99
C TYR A 33 4.80 6.03 2.33
N THR A 34 5.60 5.11 1.79
CA THR A 34 6.63 5.37 0.78
C THR A 34 6.53 4.31 -0.31
N GLY A 35 6.64 4.73 -1.58
CA GLY A 35 6.55 3.87 -2.76
C GLY A 35 7.83 3.90 -3.60
N TRP A 36 8.25 2.71 -4.06
CA TRP A 36 9.42 2.48 -4.90
C TRP A 36 9.10 1.59 -6.11
N LEU A 37 9.83 1.80 -7.20
CA LEU A 37 9.94 0.83 -8.27
C LEU A 37 10.89 -0.31 -7.85
N THR A 38 10.84 -1.43 -8.56
CA THR A 38 11.68 -2.61 -8.27
C THR A 38 13.18 -2.38 -8.46
N ASP A 39 13.56 -1.32 -9.18
CA ASP A 39 14.95 -0.86 -9.30
C ASP A 39 15.44 -0.04 -8.08
N GLY A 40 14.58 0.14 -7.07
CA GLY A 40 14.86 0.92 -5.86
C GLY A 40 14.59 2.41 -5.99
N LYS A 41 14.14 2.91 -7.16
CA LYS A 41 13.81 4.32 -7.34
C LYS A 41 12.52 4.66 -6.58
N LYS A 42 12.66 5.53 -5.57
CA LYS A 42 11.51 6.11 -4.87
C LYS A 42 10.72 7.00 -5.82
N PHE A 43 9.41 6.80 -5.90
CA PHE A 43 8.52 7.64 -6.73
C PHE A 43 7.60 8.53 -5.92
N ASP A 44 7.24 8.13 -4.69
CA ASP A 44 6.35 8.90 -3.84
C ASP A 44 6.57 8.58 -2.35
N SER A 45 6.29 9.54 -1.48
CA SER A 45 6.41 9.43 -0.02
C SER A 45 5.56 10.50 0.66
N SER A 46 4.59 10.07 1.46
CA SER A 46 3.83 10.95 2.36
C SER A 46 4.72 11.59 3.44
N LYS A 47 5.76 10.86 3.89
CA LYS A 47 6.67 11.32 4.95
C LYS A 47 7.55 12.48 4.49
N ASP A 48 7.93 12.51 3.20
CA ASP A 48 8.71 13.60 2.62
C ASP A 48 7.93 14.93 2.64
N ARG A 49 6.60 14.85 2.60
CA ARG A 49 5.69 16.00 2.66
C ARG A 49 5.16 16.28 4.06
N ASN A 50 5.44 15.38 5.02
CA ASN A 50 4.85 15.39 6.36
C ASN A 50 3.30 15.47 6.34
N ASP A 51 2.69 14.78 5.38
CA ASP A 51 1.25 14.85 5.11
C ASP A 51 0.69 13.41 4.98
N PRO A 52 0.03 12.87 6.04
CA PRO A 52 -0.60 11.56 6.00
C PRO A 52 -1.69 11.48 4.93
N PHE A 53 -1.87 10.29 4.37
CA PHE A 53 -2.87 10.06 3.35
C PHE A 53 -4.07 9.31 3.94
N ALA A 54 -5.27 9.90 3.79
CA ALA A 54 -6.51 9.30 4.24
C ALA A 54 -7.39 8.86 3.06
N PHE A 55 -7.96 7.66 3.14
CA PHE A 55 -8.85 7.13 2.10
C PHE A 55 -9.85 6.13 2.70
N VAL A 56 -10.94 5.89 1.97
CA VAL A 56 -11.93 4.86 2.33
C VAL A 56 -11.45 3.50 1.85
N LEU A 57 -11.19 2.60 2.80
CA LEU A 57 -10.68 1.26 2.52
C LEU A 57 -11.74 0.40 1.81
N GLY A 58 -11.38 -0.23 0.70
CA GLY A 58 -12.29 -1.04 -0.10
C GLY A 58 -13.29 -0.21 -0.92
N GLY A 59 -13.08 1.10 -1.01
CA GLY A 59 -13.94 2.03 -1.75
C GLY A 59 -13.60 2.16 -3.23
N GLY A 60 -12.53 1.53 -3.73
CA GLY A 60 -12.07 1.68 -5.12
C GLY A 60 -11.48 3.06 -5.43
N MET A 61 -11.13 3.83 -4.40
CA MET A 61 -10.56 5.18 -4.50
C MET A 61 -9.03 5.17 -4.68
N VAL A 62 -8.40 4.04 -4.37
CA VAL A 62 -6.96 3.79 -4.49
C VAL A 62 -6.71 2.62 -5.45
N ILE A 63 -5.44 2.34 -5.75
CA ILE A 63 -5.09 1.15 -6.53
C ILE A 63 -5.54 -0.13 -5.80
N ARG A 64 -5.95 -1.16 -6.55
CA ARG A 64 -6.55 -2.38 -5.98
C ARG A 64 -5.65 -3.08 -4.96
N GLY A 65 -4.33 -3.05 -5.17
CA GLY A 65 -3.38 -3.63 -4.23
C GLY A 65 -3.34 -2.94 -2.86
N TRP A 66 -3.75 -1.66 -2.78
CA TRP A 66 -3.91 -0.96 -1.50
C TRP A 66 -5.22 -1.33 -0.81
N ASP A 67 -6.33 -1.35 -1.55
CA ASP A 67 -7.63 -1.77 -0.99
C ASP A 67 -7.56 -3.18 -0.40
N GLU A 68 -6.81 -4.08 -1.05
CA GLU A 68 -6.57 -5.42 -0.55
C GLU A 68 -5.49 -5.48 0.54
N GLY A 69 -4.35 -4.81 0.33
CA GLY A 69 -3.17 -4.97 1.19
C GLY A 69 -3.24 -4.27 2.54
N VAL A 70 -4.04 -3.20 2.65
CA VAL A 70 -4.21 -2.46 3.91
C VAL A 70 -5.28 -3.11 4.80
N ALA A 71 -6.20 -3.87 4.22
CA ALA A 71 -7.19 -4.61 4.99
C ALA A 71 -6.53 -5.58 5.99
N GLY A 72 -7.04 -5.61 7.21
CA GLY A 72 -6.52 -6.43 8.31
C GLY A 72 -5.23 -5.91 8.94
N MET A 73 -4.67 -4.77 8.50
CA MET A 73 -3.63 -4.09 9.26
C MET A 73 -4.18 -3.56 10.58
N LYS A 74 -3.35 -3.49 11.62
CA LYS A 74 -3.70 -2.85 12.90
C LYS A 74 -2.99 -1.51 13.03
N VAL A 75 -3.65 -0.53 13.65
CA VAL A 75 -3.07 0.78 13.94
C VAL A 75 -1.74 0.61 14.69
N GLY A 76 -0.72 1.38 14.30
CA GLY A 76 0.67 1.25 14.72
C GLY A 76 1.47 0.19 13.94
N GLY A 77 0.83 -0.55 13.03
CA GLY A 77 1.45 -1.56 12.20
C GLY A 77 2.13 -0.99 10.95
N LYS A 78 3.18 -1.67 10.51
CA LYS A 78 3.90 -1.39 9.27
C LYS A 78 3.93 -2.63 8.39
N ARG A 79 3.43 -2.50 7.15
CA ARG A 79 3.34 -3.58 6.16
C ARG A 79 4.06 -3.17 4.89
N LYS A 80 4.87 -4.09 4.36
CA LYS A 80 5.43 -3.98 3.02
C LYS A 80 4.48 -4.65 2.03
N LEU A 81 4.12 -3.95 0.96
CA LEU A 81 3.31 -4.47 -0.14
C LEU A 81 4.17 -4.57 -1.40
N VAL A 82 4.06 -5.68 -2.13
CA VAL A 82 4.58 -5.85 -3.49
C VAL A 82 3.39 -6.06 -4.39
N ILE A 83 3.07 -5.04 -5.17
CA ILE A 83 1.84 -4.92 -5.95
C ILE A 83 2.17 -5.19 -7.42
N PRO A 84 1.68 -6.29 -8.00
CA PRO A 84 1.86 -6.55 -9.43
C PRO A 84 1.07 -5.51 -10.26
N PRO A 85 1.46 -5.27 -11.52
CA PRO A 85 0.94 -4.15 -12.30
C PRO A 85 -0.58 -4.17 -12.48
N GLU A 86 -1.19 -5.35 -12.58
CA GLU A 86 -2.65 -5.53 -12.65
C GLU A 86 -3.38 -4.98 -11.43
N LEU A 87 -2.76 -4.96 -10.25
CA LEU A 87 -3.30 -4.38 -9.02
C LEU A 87 -2.84 -2.94 -8.78
N GLY A 88 -1.96 -2.41 -9.64
CA GLY A 88 -1.45 -1.05 -9.64
C GLY A 88 -1.99 -0.22 -10.82
N TYR A 89 -1.08 0.30 -11.65
CA TYR A 89 -1.40 1.18 -12.79
C TYR A 89 -1.41 0.48 -14.16
N GLY A 90 -1.19 -0.84 -14.19
CA GLY A 90 -1.24 -1.67 -15.40
C GLY A 90 -0.36 -1.17 -16.54
N ALA A 91 -0.77 -1.46 -17.77
CA ALA A 91 -0.06 -1.07 -19.00
C ALA A 91 -0.05 0.44 -19.26
N ARG A 92 -0.84 1.23 -18.52
CA ARG A 92 -0.89 2.69 -18.69
C ARG A 92 0.26 3.40 -17.96
N GLY A 93 0.70 2.85 -16.82
CA GLY A 93 1.60 3.58 -15.92
C GLY A 93 0.94 4.84 -15.35
N ALA A 94 1.74 5.75 -14.78
CA ALA A 94 1.22 7.00 -14.21
C ALA A 94 2.24 8.15 -14.22
N GLY A 95 1.78 9.33 -14.66
CA GLY A 95 2.42 10.62 -14.42
C GLY A 95 3.86 10.80 -14.91
N GLY A 96 4.35 9.91 -15.79
CA GLY A 96 5.76 9.88 -16.22
C GLY A 96 6.74 9.36 -15.17
N VAL A 97 6.27 8.99 -13.98
CA VAL A 97 7.11 8.47 -12.88
C VAL A 97 6.99 6.95 -12.77
N ILE A 98 5.79 6.42 -13.02
CA ILE A 98 5.51 4.98 -13.00
C ILE A 98 5.41 4.48 -14.44
N PRO A 99 6.32 3.61 -14.91
CA PRO A 99 6.27 3.09 -16.26
C PRO A 99 5.13 2.08 -16.45
N PRO A 100 4.75 1.78 -17.70
CA PRO A 100 3.84 0.69 -18.04
C PRO A 100 4.28 -0.65 -17.42
N ASN A 101 3.31 -1.41 -16.90
CA ASN A 101 3.51 -2.74 -16.33
C ASN A 101 4.51 -2.78 -15.16
N ALA A 102 4.68 -1.68 -14.45
CA ALA A 102 5.53 -1.63 -13.27
C ALA A 102 4.93 -2.42 -12.10
N THR A 103 5.76 -3.26 -11.48
CA THR A 103 5.52 -3.75 -10.12
C THR A 103 5.89 -2.65 -9.13
N LEU A 104 5.06 -2.43 -8.13
CA LEU A 104 5.24 -1.38 -7.13
C LEU A 104 5.57 -1.99 -5.78
N VAL A 105 6.52 -1.39 -5.06
CA VAL A 105 6.84 -1.75 -3.69
C VAL A 105 6.42 -0.60 -2.80
N PHE A 106 5.59 -0.87 -1.80
CA PHE A 106 5.20 0.12 -0.79
C PHE A 106 5.59 -0.35 0.60
N GLU A 107 5.96 0.59 1.45
CA GLU A 107 5.85 0.43 2.90
C GLU A 107 4.71 1.32 3.37
N VAL A 108 3.74 0.73 4.05
CA VAL A 108 2.55 1.41 4.58
C VAL A 108 2.58 1.27 6.09
N GLU A 109 2.34 2.38 6.78
CA GLU A 109 2.22 2.49 8.23
C GLU A 109 0.83 3.00 8.56
N LEU A 110 0.05 2.20 9.29
CA LEU A 110 -1.33 2.54 9.63
C LEU A 110 -1.37 3.41 10.89
N LEU A 111 -1.88 4.62 10.75
CA LEU A 111 -1.92 5.62 11.82
C LEU A 111 -3.27 5.65 12.53
N ASP A 112 -4.38 5.46 11.81
CA ASP A 112 -5.75 5.52 12.35
C ASP A 112 -6.78 4.82 11.45
N VAL A 113 -7.97 4.48 11.99
CA VAL A 113 -9.10 3.79 11.31
C VAL A 113 -10.49 4.33 11.69
#